data_AF-K5WMG0-F1
#
_entry.id   AF-K5WMG0-F1
#
_cell.length_a   1.000
_cell.length_b   1.000
_cell.length_c   1.000
_cell.angle_alpha   90.00
_cell.angle_beta   90.00
_cell.angle_gamma   90.00
#
_symmetry.space_group_name_H-M   'P 1'
#
loop_
_entity.id
_entity.type
_entity.pdbx_description
1 polymer ?
#
loop_
_entity_poly.entity_id
_entity_poly.type
_entity_poly.pdbx_seq_one_letter_code
_entity_poly.pdbx_strand_id
1 'polypeptide(L)'
;MPLSKAKASAIIMCPTAAPFNKGWDNIKQANLRVQNSKKTHGSKIGNSIWSDKDNGIKVRHALFKREGNETIKDPFIDTWPVKSEAKAALQDMANETQFKWQINIIPAFDANDSLIPPEDYERCLKGAIVAIKVSIAHQHLGRSANSDNYYADLLELKVLKESVSVIASPAKRRLAEEAEKLAKRTRLE
;
A
#
# COMPACT_ATOMS: atom_id res chain seq x y z
N MET A 1 -20.34 -1.50 10.39
CA MET A 1 -19.08 -0.98 10.96
C MET A 1 -18.92 0.46 10.48
N PRO A 2 -18.56 1.46 11.31
CA PRO A 2 -18.42 2.84 10.80
C PRO A 2 -17.28 2.92 9.78
N LEU A 3 -17.52 3.54 8.62
CA LEU A 3 -16.55 3.65 7.50
C LEU A 3 -15.22 4.29 7.92
N SER A 4 -15.25 5.19 8.91
CA SER A 4 -14.06 5.80 9.53
C SER A 4 -13.07 4.82 10.15
N LYS A 5 -13.51 3.59 10.45
CA LYS A 5 -12.67 2.54 11.03
C LYS A 5 -12.14 1.56 9.98
N ALA A 6 -12.62 1.62 8.74
CA ALA A 6 -12.16 0.72 7.69
C ALA A 6 -10.76 1.11 7.23
N LYS A 7 -9.81 0.19 7.43
CA LYS A 7 -8.40 0.39 7.10
C LYS A 7 -7.85 -0.84 6.41
N ALA A 8 -7.15 -0.64 5.30
CA ALA A 8 -6.27 -1.66 4.75
C ALA A 8 -4.96 -1.68 5.54
N SER A 9 -4.32 -2.85 5.62
CA SER A 9 -3.00 -3.00 6.23
C SER A 9 -2.12 -3.86 5.32
N ALA A 10 -0.84 -3.50 5.25
CA ALA A 10 0.15 -4.21 4.47
C ALA A 10 1.49 -4.27 5.21
N ILE A 11 2.36 -5.17 4.78
CA ILE A 11 3.72 -5.29 5.31
C ILE A 11 4.69 -4.99 4.18
N ILE A 12 5.58 -4.03 4.44
CA ILE A 12 6.67 -3.68 3.54
C ILE A 12 7.90 -4.42 4.02
N MET A 13 8.48 -5.22 3.11
CA MET A 13 9.61 -6.09 3.41
C MET A 13 10.91 -5.47 2.91
N CYS A 14 12.03 -5.97 3.43
CA CYS A 14 13.36 -5.60 2.94
C CYS A 14 13.46 -5.84 1.43
N PRO A 15 13.88 -4.84 0.63
CA PRO A 15 14.20 -5.06 -0.77
C PRO A 15 15.30 -6.12 -0.91
N THR A 16 15.19 -7.03 -1.87
CA THR A 16 16.22 -8.06 -2.11
C THR A 16 17.40 -7.51 -2.92
N ALA A 17 17.18 -6.48 -3.72
CA ALA A 17 18.19 -5.91 -4.60
C ALA A 17 19.03 -4.83 -3.91
N ALA A 18 20.35 -4.91 -4.08
CA ALA A 18 21.23 -3.78 -3.80
C ALA A 18 20.96 -2.62 -4.81
N PRO A 19 21.19 -1.36 -4.42
CA PRO A 19 21.66 -0.88 -3.12
C PRO A 19 20.55 -0.77 -2.05
N PHE A 20 19.29 -1.03 -2.41
CA PHE A 20 18.12 -0.75 -1.57
C PHE A 20 18.07 -1.57 -0.27
N ASN A 21 18.74 -2.72 -0.23
CA ASN A 21 18.85 -3.56 0.97
C ASN A 21 19.85 -3.02 2.01
N LYS A 22 20.82 -2.19 1.61
CA LYS A 22 21.95 -1.77 2.47
C LYS A 22 21.54 -0.89 3.65
N GLY A 23 20.35 -0.28 3.59
CA GLY A 23 19.82 0.61 4.63
C GLY A 23 18.77 -0.02 5.53
N TRP A 24 18.42 -1.30 5.37
CA TRP A 24 17.25 -1.87 6.03
C TRP A 24 17.38 -1.90 7.56
N ASP A 25 18.57 -2.26 8.07
CA ASP A 25 18.84 -2.23 9.52
C ASP A 25 18.77 -0.81 10.08
N ASN A 26 19.21 0.20 9.30
CA ASN A 26 19.08 1.60 9.70
C ASN A 26 17.60 2.00 9.83
N ILE A 27 16.73 1.50 8.95
CA ILE A 27 15.27 1.75 9.03
C ILE A 27 14.66 1.07 10.25
N LYS A 28 15.07 -0.18 10.56
CA LYS A 28 14.68 -0.87 11.80
C LYS A 28 15.08 -0.07 13.03
N GLN A 29 16.34 0.33 13.11
CA GLN A 29 16.88 1.09 14.23
C GLN A 29 16.22 2.47 14.36
N ALA A 30 15.97 3.17 13.25
CA ALA A 30 15.26 4.44 13.27
C ALA A 30 13.83 4.29 13.83
N ASN A 31 13.10 3.24 13.43
CA ASN A 31 11.78 2.94 13.98
C ASN A 31 11.82 2.70 15.50
N LEU A 32 12.77 1.89 15.97
CA LEU A 32 12.94 1.62 17.40
C LEU A 32 13.27 2.89 18.18
N ARG A 33 14.12 3.77 17.63
CA ARG A 33 14.45 5.08 18.25
C ARG A 33 13.21 5.96 18.37
N VAL A 34 12.40 6.07 17.30
CA VAL A 34 11.17 6.87 17.33
C VAL A 34 10.22 6.36 18.42
N GLN A 35 9.98 5.04 18.48
CA GLN A 35 9.10 4.45 19.48
C GLN A 35 9.64 4.63 20.90
N ASN A 36 10.94 4.40 21.13
CA ASN A 36 11.53 4.57 22.46
C ASN A 36 11.52 6.03 22.92
N SER A 37 11.71 7.00 22.01
CA SER A 37 11.74 8.43 22.33
C SER A 37 10.39 9.00 22.77
N LYS A 38 9.28 8.33 22.41
CA LYS A 38 7.90 8.74 22.72
C LYS A 38 7.18 7.77 23.65
N LYS A 39 7.90 6.78 24.19
CA LYS A 39 7.34 5.78 25.10
C LYS A 39 6.89 6.44 26.40
N THR A 40 5.67 6.15 26.81
CA THR A 40 5.13 6.59 28.09
C THR A 40 5.80 5.80 29.22
N HIS A 41 6.14 6.45 30.32
CA HIS A 41 6.81 5.79 31.44
C HIS A 41 5.94 4.65 32.00
N GLY A 42 6.54 3.48 32.24
CA GLY A 42 5.84 2.30 32.76
C GLY A 42 4.87 1.62 31.79
N SER A 43 4.66 2.18 30.59
CA SER A 43 3.77 1.63 29.57
C SER A 43 4.45 0.52 28.77
N LYS A 44 3.68 -0.49 28.38
CA LYS A 44 4.13 -1.54 27.44
C LYS A 44 3.87 -1.12 25.99
N ILE A 45 4.58 -1.71 25.03
CA ILE A 45 4.26 -1.51 23.62
C ILE A 45 3.13 -2.47 23.26
N GLY A 46 1.96 -1.93 22.93
CA GLY A 46 0.80 -2.71 22.48
C GLY A 46 0.85 -3.00 20.97
N ASN A 47 1.17 -1.98 20.17
CA ASN A 47 1.37 -2.11 18.74
C ASN A 47 2.64 -1.39 18.29
N SER A 48 3.47 -2.09 17.52
CA SER A 48 4.68 -1.55 16.91
C SER A 48 4.47 -1.40 15.40
N ILE A 49 5.11 -0.36 14.84
CA ILE A 49 5.25 -0.18 13.38
C ILE A 49 6.09 -1.32 12.79
N TRP A 50 7.07 -1.82 13.53
CA TRP A 50 7.91 -2.92 13.09
C TRP A 50 7.26 -4.28 13.39
N SER A 51 7.36 -5.22 12.45
CA SER A 51 7.01 -6.63 12.63
C SER A 51 8.29 -7.45 12.70
N ASP A 52 8.63 -7.98 13.88
CA ASP A 52 9.77 -8.90 14.00
C ASP A 52 9.50 -10.23 13.28
N LYS A 53 8.24 -10.69 13.28
CA LYS A 53 7.83 -11.92 12.58
C LYS A 53 8.10 -11.84 11.07
N ASP A 54 7.76 -10.69 10.47
CA ASP A 54 7.80 -10.51 9.02
C ASP A 54 9.05 -9.74 8.57
N ASN A 55 9.93 -9.38 9.53
CA ASN A 55 11.10 -8.52 9.33
C ASN A 55 10.78 -7.26 8.49
N GLY A 56 9.67 -6.62 8.84
CA GLY A 56 8.95 -5.70 7.95
C GLY A 56 8.32 -4.50 8.66
N ILE A 57 7.91 -3.51 7.87
CA ILE A 57 7.20 -2.31 8.34
C ILE A 57 5.70 -2.52 8.09
N LYS A 58 4.91 -2.48 9.16
CA LYS A 58 3.45 -2.50 9.10
C LYS A 58 2.95 -1.11 8.73
N VAL A 59 2.29 -1.02 7.59
CA VAL A 59 1.62 0.20 7.14
C VAL A 59 0.12 0.00 7.11
N ARG A 60 -0.63 1.07 7.39
CA ARG A 60 -2.08 1.09 7.27
C ARG A 60 -2.52 2.21 6.35
N HIS A 61 -3.68 2.06 5.72
CA HIS A 61 -4.29 3.11 4.94
C HIS A 61 -5.78 3.17 5.25
N ALA A 62 -6.29 4.37 5.55
CA ALA A 62 -7.72 4.58 5.72
C ALA A 62 -8.39 4.48 4.35
N LEU A 63 -9.37 3.60 4.21
CA LEU A 63 -10.06 3.37 2.92
C LEU A 63 -11.04 4.48 2.58
N PHE A 64 -11.52 5.20 3.60
CA PHE A 64 -12.47 6.29 3.43
C PHE A 64 -12.00 7.53 4.21
N LYS A 65 -12.17 8.69 3.59
CA LYS A 65 -11.94 10.01 4.20
C LYS A 65 -13.28 10.73 4.33
N ARG A 66 -13.45 11.49 5.41
CA ARG A 66 -14.62 12.36 5.59
C ARG A 66 -14.31 13.68 4.90
N GLU A 67 -15.20 14.17 4.07
CA GLU A 67 -15.00 15.47 3.43
C GLU A 67 -15.68 16.61 4.21
N GLY A 68 -15.16 17.82 4.02
CA GLY A 68 -15.94 19.05 4.15
C GLY A 68 -16.83 19.25 2.91
N ASN A 69 -17.52 20.38 2.81
CA ASN A 69 -18.65 20.62 1.89
C ASN A 69 -18.43 20.46 0.37
N GLU A 70 -17.27 20.01 -0.15
CA GLU A 70 -16.96 20.03 -1.58
C GLU A 70 -16.83 18.64 -2.20
N THR A 71 -17.90 18.14 -2.80
CA THR A 71 -18.04 16.78 -3.35
C THR A 71 -17.10 16.48 -4.52
N ILE A 72 -15.92 15.90 -4.28
CA ILE A 72 -15.05 15.34 -5.33
C ILE A 72 -15.42 13.87 -5.60
N LYS A 73 -16.15 13.60 -6.68
CA LYS A 73 -16.36 12.22 -7.15
C LYS A 73 -15.01 11.58 -7.50
N ASP A 74 -14.77 10.38 -6.97
CA ASP A 74 -13.63 9.56 -7.38
C ASP A 74 -13.80 9.17 -8.87
N PRO A 75 -12.91 9.61 -9.78
CA PRO A 75 -13.01 9.32 -11.20
C PRO A 75 -12.78 7.84 -11.54
N PHE A 76 -12.28 7.05 -10.59
CA PHE A 76 -11.94 5.63 -10.78
C PHE A 76 -12.90 4.68 -10.09
N ILE A 77 -13.99 5.15 -9.46
CA ILE A 77 -14.86 4.31 -8.62
C ILE A 77 -15.36 3.04 -9.32
N ASP A 78 -15.59 3.10 -10.64
CA ASP A 78 -16.07 1.97 -11.45
C ASP A 78 -15.00 0.92 -11.75
N THR A 79 -13.71 1.29 -11.69
CA THR A 79 -12.56 0.43 -12.02
C THR A 79 -11.96 -0.26 -10.79
N TRP A 80 -12.50 0.00 -9.60
CA TRP A 80 -11.99 -0.58 -8.37
C TRP A 80 -12.01 -2.12 -8.39
N PRO A 81 -10.88 -2.79 -8.07
CA PRO A 81 -10.78 -4.25 -8.09
C PRO A 81 -11.41 -4.86 -6.83
N VAL A 82 -12.72 -4.67 -6.68
CA VAL A 82 -13.52 -5.23 -5.58
C VAL A 82 -14.27 -6.49 -5.99
N LYS A 83 -14.52 -7.37 -5.03
CA LYS A 83 -15.39 -8.53 -5.22
C LYS A 83 -16.82 -8.09 -5.52
N SER A 84 -17.60 -8.94 -6.19
CA SER A 84 -18.99 -8.71 -6.62
C SER A 84 -19.87 -8.11 -5.52
N GLU A 85 -19.77 -8.61 -4.30
CA GLU A 85 -20.61 -8.19 -3.18
C GLU A 85 -20.26 -6.77 -2.68
N ALA A 86 -18.98 -6.40 -2.79
CA ALA A 86 -18.50 -5.07 -2.41
C ALA A 86 -18.73 -4.04 -3.52
N LYS A 87 -18.93 -4.47 -4.77
CA LYS A 87 -19.21 -3.59 -5.90
C LYS A 87 -20.57 -2.92 -5.80
N ALA A 88 -21.61 -3.67 -5.41
CA ALA A 88 -22.94 -3.11 -5.18
C ALA A 88 -22.92 -2.05 -4.06
N ALA A 89 -22.26 -2.35 -2.93
CA ALA A 89 -22.12 -1.39 -1.83
C ALA A 89 -21.33 -0.13 -2.22
N LEU A 90 -20.31 -0.26 -3.08
CA LEU A 90 -19.56 0.87 -3.63
C LEU A 90 -20.40 1.71 -4.60
N GLN A 91 -21.24 1.07 -5.41
CA GLN A 91 -22.17 1.76 -6.31
C GLN A 91 -23.29 2.47 -5.53
N ASP A 92 -23.83 1.85 -4.48
CA ASP A 92 -24.80 2.49 -3.59
C ASP A 92 -24.18 3.72 -2.93
N MET A 93 -22.94 3.61 -2.43
CA MET A 93 -22.17 4.75 -1.92
C MET A 93 -21.90 5.83 -2.98
N ALA A 94 -21.68 5.45 -4.24
CA ALA A 94 -21.46 6.38 -5.35
C ALA A 94 -22.74 7.12 -5.78
N ASN A 95 -23.91 6.56 -5.48
CA ASN A 95 -25.21 7.08 -5.86
C ASN A 95 -25.86 7.93 -4.75
N GLU A 96 -25.33 7.89 -3.52
CA GLU A 96 -25.79 8.76 -2.43
C GLU A 96 -25.46 10.23 -2.71
N THR A 97 -26.49 11.07 -2.85
CA THR A 97 -26.39 12.51 -3.12
C THR A 97 -25.81 13.34 -1.96
N GLN A 98 -25.56 12.74 -0.80
CA GLN A 98 -24.94 13.36 0.37
C GLN A 98 -23.66 12.61 0.74
N PHE A 99 -22.60 12.81 -0.02
CA PHE A 99 -21.30 12.19 0.26
C PHE A 99 -20.72 12.71 1.59
N LYS A 100 -21.01 12.01 2.69
CA LYS A 100 -20.30 12.24 3.96
C LYS A 100 -18.91 11.61 3.95
N TRP A 101 -18.69 10.62 3.10
CA TRP A 101 -17.47 9.84 3.00
C TRP A 101 -17.09 9.62 1.54
N GLN A 102 -15.82 9.82 1.24
CA GLN A 102 -15.24 9.47 -0.04
C GLN A 102 -14.25 8.33 0.14
N ILE A 103 -14.07 7.58 -0.94
CA ILE A 103 -12.95 6.66 -1.08
C ILE A 103 -11.65 7.47 -0.99
N ASN A 104 -10.73 6.97 -0.18
CA ASN A 104 -9.40 7.53 -0.07
C ASN A 104 -8.45 6.63 -0.87
N ILE A 105 -8.13 7.05 -2.09
CA ILE A 105 -7.15 6.36 -2.93
C ILE A 105 -5.76 6.66 -2.37
N ILE A 106 -4.90 5.64 -2.26
CA ILE A 106 -3.47 5.83 -2.00
C ILE A 106 -2.86 6.46 -3.25
N PRO A 107 -2.32 7.69 -3.22
CA PRO A 107 -1.56 8.21 -4.35
C PRO A 107 -0.36 7.29 -4.61
N ALA A 108 -0.32 6.69 -5.80
CA ALA A 108 0.73 5.78 -6.22
C ALA A 108 1.29 6.27 -7.55
N PHE A 109 2.61 6.43 -7.64
CA PHE A 109 3.29 6.94 -8.83
C PHE A 109 4.22 5.88 -9.41
N ASP A 110 4.28 5.79 -10.72
CA ASP A 110 5.24 4.95 -11.42
C ASP A 110 6.65 5.56 -11.42
N ALA A 111 7.59 4.92 -12.11
CA ALA A 111 8.96 5.40 -12.22
C ALA A 111 9.10 6.73 -13.00
N ASN A 112 8.08 7.11 -13.77
CA ASN A 112 8.02 8.34 -14.58
C ASN A 112 7.18 9.44 -13.91
N ASP A 113 6.90 9.32 -12.61
CA ASP A 113 6.05 10.26 -11.85
C ASP A 113 4.60 10.36 -12.36
N SER A 114 4.14 9.34 -13.09
CA SER A 114 2.75 9.25 -13.53
C SER A 114 1.90 8.51 -12.50
N LEU A 115 0.68 9.01 -12.26
CA LEU A 115 -0.26 8.40 -11.33
C LEU A 115 -0.67 7.01 -11.85
N ILE A 116 -0.47 5.98 -11.02
CA ILE A 116 -0.96 4.63 -11.25
C ILE A 116 -2.44 4.63 -10.87
N PRO A 117 -3.35 4.14 -11.71
CA PRO A 117 -4.75 4.02 -11.35
C PRO A 117 -4.99 2.76 -10.47
N PRO A 118 -6.01 2.75 -9.58
CA PRO A 118 -6.24 1.66 -8.64
C PRO A 118 -6.34 0.25 -9.25
N GLU A 119 -6.91 0.13 -10.46
CA GLU A 119 -7.00 -1.13 -11.22
C GLU A 119 -5.63 -1.76 -11.52
N ASP A 120 -4.58 -0.93 -11.58
CA ASP A 120 -3.24 -1.34 -11.94
C ASP A 120 -2.33 -1.55 -10.72
N TYR A 121 -2.84 -1.33 -9.50
CA TYR A 121 -2.03 -1.44 -8.28
C TYR A 121 -1.40 -2.80 -8.11
N GLU A 122 -2.16 -3.88 -8.31
CA GLU A 122 -1.58 -5.21 -8.18
C GLU A 122 -0.50 -5.45 -9.24
N ARG A 123 -0.71 -5.03 -10.48
CA ARG A 123 0.27 -5.21 -11.57
C ARG A 123 1.55 -4.41 -11.31
N CYS A 124 1.41 -3.15 -10.93
CA CYS A 124 2.52 -2.20 -10.86
C CYS A 124 3.27 -2.23 -9.52
N LEU A 125 2.59 -2.55 -8.41
CA LEU A 125 3.18 -2.46 -7.06
C LEU A 125 3.65 -3.81 -6.53
N LYS A 126 3.07 -4.93 -6.99
CA LYS A 126 3.43 -6.25 -6.47
C LYS A 126 4.85 -6.62 -6.85
N GLY A 127 5.73 -6.72 -5.85
CA GLY A 127 7.14 -7.05 -6.04
C GLY A 127 8.00 -5.87 -6.54
N ALA A 128 7.42 -4.68 -6.68
CA ALA A 128 8.16 -3.47 -7.02
C ALA A 128 8.93 -2.96 -5.80
N ILE A 129 10.05 -2.30 -6.05
CA ILE A 129 10.74 -1.52 -5.01
C ILE A 129 10.14 -0.13 -5.02
N VAL A 130 9.59 0.26 -3.88
CA VAL A 130 8.88 1.54 -3.73
C VAL A 130 9.52 2.41 -2.66
N ALA A 131 9.52 3.72 -2.90
CA ALA A 131 9.59 4.71 -1.86
C ALA A 131 8.18 4.92 -1.29
N ILE A 132 8.08 5.03 0.03
CA ILE A 132 6.81 5.29 0.70
C ILE A 132 6.93 6.56 1.51
N LYS A 133 5.82 7.30 1.59
CA LYS A 133 5.65 8.39 2.54
C LYS A 133 4.63 7.97 3.57
N VAL A 134 5.00 8.05 4.85
CA VAL A 134 4.13 7.67 5.96
C VAL A 134 4.04 8.77 7.00
N SER A 135 2.87 8.91 7.62
CA SER A 135 2.71 9.63 8.89
C SER A 135 2.80 8.65 10.04
N ILE A 136 3.57 8.98 11.07
CA ILE A 136 3.68 8.15 12.27
C ILE A 136 2.76 8.71 13.36
N ALA A 137 1.81 7.89 13.80
CA ALA A 137 0.89 8.22 14.88
C ALA A 137 1.24 7.42 16.14
N HIS A 138 1.25 8.10 17.29
CA HIS A 138 1.39 7.49 18.62
C HIS A 138 0.08 7.67 19.40
N GLN A 139 -0.41 6.60 20.00
CA GLN A 139 -1.58 6.59 20.85
C GLN A 139 -1.28 5.87 22.17
N HIS A 140 -1.40 6.58 23.28
CA HIS A 140 -1.32 6.01 24.62
C HIS A 140 -2.71 5.62 25.14
N LEU A 141 -2.89 4.35 25.52
CA LEU A 141 -4.12 3.83 26.11
C LEU A 141 -3.93 3.57 27.61
N GLY A 142 -4.14 4.61 28.43
CA GLY A 142 -3.82 4.58 29.86
C GLY A 142 -4.82 3.84 30.76
N ARG A 143 -6.11 3.82 30.44
CA ARG A 143 -7.15 3.34 31.39
C ARG A 143 -7.35 1.82 31.46
N SER A 144 -7.07 1.07 30.39
CA SER A 144 -7.38 -0.37 30.34
C SER A 144 -6.19 -1.27 30.02
N ALA A 145 -5.19 -0.76 29.31
CA ALA A 145 -4.07 -1.57 28.81
C ALA A 145 -2.69 -1.05 29.23
N ASN A 146 -2.60 0.21 29.70
CA ASN A 146 -1.36 0.96 29.92
C ASN A 146 -0.34 0.68 28.81
N SER A 147 -0.74 0.98 27.58
CA SER A 147 0.02 0.59 26.39
C SER A 147 0.17 1.74 25.39
N ASP A 148 1.37 1.86 24.82
CA ASP A 148 1.65 2.71 23.67
C ASP A 148 1.45 1.94 22.37
N ASN A 149 0.75 2.56 21.44
CA ASN A 149 0.46 2.01 20.13
C ASN A 149 1.00 2.96 19.06
N TYR A 150 1.84 2.43 18.18
CA TYR A 150 2.45 3.17 17.09
C TYR A 150 1.90 2.67 15.76
N TYR A 151 1.62 3.58 14.84
CA TYR A 151 1.08 3.26 13.52
C TYR A 151 1.79 4.07 12.45
N ALA A 152 2.03 3.46 11.30
CA ALA A 152 2.48 4.14 10.09
C ALA A 152 1.30 4.23 9.11
N ASP A 153 0.74 5.42 8.96
CA ASP A 153 -0.32 5.73 8.00
C ASP A 153 0.30 6.05 6.65
N LEU A 154 0.01 5.23 5.64
CA LEU A 154 0.50 5.39 4.29
C LEU A 154 -0.16 6.60 3.61
N LEU A 155 0.67 7.54 3.17
CA LEU A 155 0.27 8.77 2.50
C LEU A 155 0.50 8.72 0.99
N GLU A 156 1.58 8.07 0.55
CA GLU A 156 2.00 8.04 -0.86
C GLU A 156 2.94 6.87 -1.13
N LEU A 157 2.91 6.36 -2.37
CA LEU A 157 3.82 5.36 -2.92
C LEU A 157 4.46 5.88 -4.21
N LYS A 158 5.76 5.65 -4.40
CA LYS A 158 6.45 5.88 -5.66
C LYS A 158 7.29 4.68 -6.04
N VAL A 159 7.12 4.16 -7.26
CA VAL A 159 7.92 3.07 -7.80
C VAL A 159 9.33 3.58 -8.10
N LEU A 160 10.33 3.00 -7.44
CA LEU A 160 11.76 3.25 -7.71
C LEU A 160 12.31 2.23 -8.70
N LYS A 161 11.79 1.00 -8.66
CA LYS A 161 12.12 -0.06 -9.58
C LYS A 161 10.89 -0.94 -9.76
N GLU A 162 10.46 -1.10 -11.00
CA GLU A 162 9.35 -1.97 -11.34
C GLU A 162 9.64 -3.41 -10.91
N SER A 163 8.56 -4.16 -10.64
CA SER A 163 8.70 -5.60 -10.46
C SER A 163 9.20 -6.20 -11.78
N VAL A 164 10.17 -7.11 -11.70
CA VAL A 164 10.48 -7.94 -12.86
C VAL A 164 9.23 -8.77 -13.08
N SER A 165 8.47 -8.48 -14.15
CA SER A 165 7.27 -9.24 -14.47
C SER A 165 7.61 -10.72 -14.38
N VAL A 166 7.03 -11.40 -13.40
CA VAL A 166 7.23 -12.83 -13.24
C VAL A 166 6.47 -13.43 -14.40
N ILE A 167 7.16 -13.67 -15.53
CA ILE A 167 6.70 -14.69 -16.45
C ILE A 167 6.67 -15.96 -15.60
N ALA A 168 5.46 -16.33 -15.17
CA ALA A 168 5.23 -17.38 -14.22
C ALA A 168 5.73 -18.70 -14.80
N SER A 169 6.82 -19.22 -14.22
CA SER A 169 7.52 -20.46 -14.56
C SER A 169 8.40 -20.44 -15.83
N PRO A 170 9.51 -21.21 -15.84
CA PRO A 170 10.36 -21.42 -17.02
C PRO A 170 9.59 -21.85 -18.28
N ALA A 171 8.47 -22.58 -18.10
CA ALA A 171 7.64 -23.05 -19.20
C ALA A 171 6.94 -21.89 -19.94
N LYS A 172 6.43 -20.87 -19.23
CA LYS A 172 5.80 -19.71 -19.88
C LYS A 172 6.82 -18.78 -20.54
N ARG A 173 8.07 -18.74 -20.06
CA ARG A 173 9.15 -17.99 -20.71
C ARG A 173 9.49 -18.58 -22.08
N ARG A 174 9.60 -19.91 -22.20
CA ARG A 174 9.82 -20.58 -23.49
C ARG A 174 8.71 -20.28 -24.50
N LEU A 175 7.46 -20.31 -24.05
CA LEU A 175 6.31 -20.04 -24.94
C LEU A 175 6.28 -18.57 -25.42
N ALA A 176 6.65 -17.61 -24.57
CA ALA A 176 6.74 -16.22 -24.96
C ALA A 176 7.88 -15.98 -25.97
N GLU A 177 9.05 -16.60 -25.75
CA GLU A 177 10.19 -16.52 -26.67
C GLU A 177 9.90 -17.19 -28.02
N GLU A 178 9.16 -18.30 -28.03
CA GLU A 178 8.72 -18.98 -29.25
C GLU A 178 7.68 -18.13 -30.01
N ALA A 179 6.73 -17.52 -29.31
CA ALA A 179 5.74 -16.62 -29.92
C ALA A 179 6.39 -15.35 -30.52
N GLU A 180 7.38 -14.77 -29.84
CA GLU A 180 8.12 -13.60 -30.35
C GLU A 180 8.96 -13.94 -31.58
N LYS A 181 9.61 -15.13 -31.60
CA LYS A 181 10.35 -15.62 -32.77
C LYS A 181 9.42 -15.86 -33.96
N LEU A 182 8.22 -16.38 -33.74
CA LEU A 182 7.25 -16.63 -34.79
C LEU A 182 6.74 -15.30 -35.38
N ALA A 183 6.38 -14.34 -34.53
CA ALA A 183 5.92 -13.03 -34.96
C ALA A 183 6.98 -12.23 -35.75
N LYS A 184 8.26 -12.42 -35.43
CA LYS A 184 9.38 -11.84 -36.20
C LYS A 184 9.57 -12.51 -37.56
N ARG A 185 9.28 -13.81 -37.69
CA ARG A 185 9.32 -14.52 -38.98
C ARG A 185 8.20 -14.09 -39.92
N THR A 186 6.99 -13.93 -39.40
CA THR A 186 5.82 -13.52 -40.21
C THR A 186 5.88 -12.06 -40.67
N ARG A 187 6.82 -11.25 -40.17
CA ARG A 187 7.04 -9.85 -40.60
C ARG A 187 8.10 -9.70 -41.69
N LEU A 188 8.79 -10.77 -42.06
CA LEU A 188 9.87 -10.78 -43.04
C LEU A 188 9.48 -11.48 -44.36
N GLU A 189 8.20 -11.85 -44.52
CA GLU A 189 7.57 -12.31 -45.76
C GLU A 189 6.58 -11.25 -46.25
#